data_AF-A0A7W4UWV9-F1
#
_entry.id   AF-A0A7W4UWV9-F1
#
_cell.length_a   1.000
_cell.length_b   1.000
_cell.length_c   1.000
_cell.angle_alpha   90.00
_cell.angle_beta   90.00
_cell.angle_gamma   90.00
#
_symmetry.space_group_name_H-M   'P 1'
#
loop_
_entity.id
_entity.type
_entity.pdbx_description
1 polymer ?
#
loop_
_entity_poly.entity_id
_entity_poly.type
_entity_poly.pdbx_seq_one_letter_code
_entity_poly.pdbx_strand_id
1 'polypeptide(L)'
;MAKKIAVDAELIHAHAARVERVAADVGVARQAAAATNMGGGAFGVICAFLVPPATLAASMAASAIGAAEGMLTRSAREVRGVATDMAAVEDDIVQAVRALEKGLG
;
A
#
# COMPACT_ATOMS: atom_id res chain seq x y z
N MET A 1 13.48 -16.47 -31.81
CA MET A 1 12.48 -16.84 -30.79
C MET A 1 12.56 -15.83 -29.66
N ALA A 2 11.77 -14.75 -29.73
CA ALA A 2 11.76 -13.72 -28.70
C ALA A 2 11.11 -14.29 -27.44
N LYS A 3 11.84 -14.28 -26.33
CA LYS A 3 11.32 -14.55 -24.98
C LYS A 3 10.13 -13.61 -24.80
N LYS A 4 8.90 -14.15 -24.73
CA LYS A 4 7.68 -13.34 -24.54
C LYS A 4 7.91 -12.43 -23.33
N ILE A 5 8.05 -11.13 -23.57
CA ILE A 5 7.84 -10.13 -22.53
C ILE A 5 6.33 -10.08 -22.37
N ALA A 6 5.77 -11.11 -21.71
CA ALA A 6 4.38 -11.13 -21.28
C ALA A 6 4.38 -10.54 -19.88
N VAL A 7 3.69 -9.42 -19.70
CA VAL A 7 3.57 -8.83 -18.38
C VAL A 7 2.53 -9.65 -17.63
N ASP A 8 2.95 -10.28 -16.53
CA ASP A 8 2.06 -11.09 -15.73
C ASP A 8 1.20 -10.19 -14.84
N ALA A 9 0.03 -9.80 -15.37
CA ALA A 9 -0.94 -8.95 -14.68
C ALA A 9 -1.41 -9.56 -13.34
N GLU A 10 -1.50 -10.89 -13.25
CA GLU A 10 -1.88 -11.59 -12.02
C GLU A 10 -0.81 -11.41 -10.94
N LEU A 11 0.48 -11.50 -11.31
CA LEU A 11 1.60 -11.21 -10.41
C LEU A 11 1.57 -9.76 -9.89
N ILE A 12 1.23 -8.80 -10.75
CA ILE A 12 1.12 -7.38 -10.36
C ILE A 12 -0.07 -7.17 -9.41
N HIS A 13 -1.24 -7.76 -9.70
CA HIS A 13 -2.39 -7.72 -8.80
C HIS A 13 -2.10 -8.38 -7.45
N ALA A 14 -1.44 -9.54 -7.44
CA ALA A 14 -1.03 -10.21 -6.22
C ALA A 14 0.00 -9.40 -5.41
N HIS A 15 0.86 -8.61 -6.08
CA HIS A 15 1.76 -7.68 -5.41
C HIS A 15 1.01 -6.50 -4.79
N ALA A 16 0.09 -5.86 -5.53
CA ALA A 16 -0.75 -4.78 -4.99
C ALA A 16 -1.53 -5.23 -3.74
N ALA A 17 -2.15 -6.42 -3.79
CA ALA A 17 -2.87 -6.99 -2.66
C ALA A 17 -1.98 -7.32 -1.46
N ARG A 18 -0.67 -7.55 -1.67
CA ARG A 18 0.30 -7.70 -0.58
C ARG A 18 0.65 -6.34 0.04
N VAL A 19 0.88 -5.32 -0.77
CA VAL A 19 1.17 -3.96 -0.28
C VAL A 19 0.01 -3.40 0.54
N GLU A 20 -1.23 -3.67 0.14
CA GLU A 20 -2.43 -3.25 0.89
C GLU A 20 -2.56 -3.94 2.25
N ARG A 21 -2.23 -5.23 2.32
CA ARG A 21 -2.20 -5.94 3.60
C ARG A 21 -1.18 -5.34 4.56
N VAL A 22 0.02 -5.03 4.06
CA VAL A 22 1.04 -4.35 4.87
C VAL A 22 0.56 -2.98 5.33
N ALA A 23 -0.09 -2.20 4.46
CA ALA A 23 -0.68 -0.92 4.85
C ALA A 23 -1.74 -1.08 5.96
N ALA A 24 -2.60 -2.09 5.86
CA ALA A 24 -3.61 -2.38 6.88
C ALA A 24 -2.97 -2.77 8.24
N ASP A 25 -1.94 -3.60 8.23
CA ASP A 25 -1.21 -4.01 9.45
C ASP A 25 -0.55 -2.79 10.13
N VAL A 26 0.03 -1.87 9.33
CA VAL A 26 0.57 -0.60 9.82
C VAL A 26 -0.53 0.27 10.44
N GLY A 27 -1.71 0.30 9.84
CA GLY A 27 -2.90 0.98 10.38
C GLY A 27 -3.34 0.41 11.74
N VAL A 28 -3.33 -0.92 11.90
CA VAL A 28 -3.60 -1.59 13.19
C VAL A 28 -2.55 -1.23 14.23
N ALA A 29 -1.26 -1.27 13.88
CA ALA A 29 -0.18 -0.91 14.78
C ALA A 29 -0.29 0.55 15.27
N ARG A 30 -0.66 1.48 14.37
CA ARG A 30 -0.92 2.87 14.74
C ARG A 30 -2.09 2.99 15.72
N GLN A 31 -3.18 2.29 15.48
CA GLN A 31 -4.35 2.30 16.37
C GLN A 31 -4.02 1.73 17.75
N ALA A 32 -3.24 0.65 17.81
CA ALA A 32 -2.77 0.09 19.08
C ALA A 32 -1.87 1.07 19.86
N ALA A 33 -0.97 1.75 19.16
CA ALA A 33 -0.13 2.80 19.77
C ALA A 33 -0.97 3.97 20.30
N ALA A 34 -2.01 4.39 19.57
CA ALA A 34 -2.91 5.47 19.98
C ALA A 34 -3.84 5.06 21.15
N ALA A 35 -4.26 3.79 21.21
CA ALA A 35 -5.11 3.27 22.27
C ALA A 35 -4.39 3.13 23.63
N THR A 36 -3.05 3.21 23.64
CA THR A 36 -2.25 3.12 24.85
C THR A 36 -2.35 4.42 25.65
N ASN A 37 -3.34 4.50 26.55
CA ASN A 37 -3.51 5.66 27.43
C ASN A 37 -2.52 5.62 28.61
N MET A 38 -1.37 6.27 28.44
CA MET A 38 -0.38 6.45 29.51
C MET A 38 -0.76 7.56 30.52
N GLY A 39 -1.78 8.38 30.25
CA GLY A 39 -2.20 9.45 31.15
C GLY A 39 -3.14 9.01 32.28
N GLY A 40 -3.71 7.80 32.20
CA GLY A 40 -4.70 7.29 33.13
C GLY A 40 -4.20 6.16 34.05
N GLY A 41 -4.96 5.86 35.10
CA GLY A 41 -4.71 4.74 36.01
C GLY A 41 -3.43 4.88 36.85
N ALA A 42 -2.91 3.76 37.36
CA ALA A 42 -1.74 3.73 38.25
C ALA A 42 -0.46 4.27 37.59
N PHE A 43 -0.31 4.15 36.27
CA PHE A 43 0.84 4.72 35.55
C PHE A 43 0.79 6.25 35.53
N GLY A 44 -0.39 6.84 35.31
CA GLY A 44 -0.57 8.29 35.40
C GLY A 44 -0.29 8.86 36.80
N VAL A 45 -0.45 8.04 37.85
CA VAL A 45 -0.18 8.44 39.24
C VAL A 45 1.29 8.24 39.64
N ILE A 46 1.90 7.10 39.28
CA ILE A 46 3.29 6.76 39.68
C ILE A 46 4.31 7.35 38.70
N CYS A 47 4.01 7.35 37.41
CA CYS A 47 4.93 7.72 36.34
C CYS A 47 4.56 9.06 35.68
N ALA A 48 3.81 9.93 36.36
CA ALA A 48 3.30 11.19 35.83
C ALA A 48 4.36 12.07 35.14
N PHE A 49 5.61 12.05 35.65
CA PHE A 49 6.71 12.82 35.08
C PHE A 49 7.19 12.32 33.71
N LEU A 50 6.98 11.03 33.41
CA LEU A 50 7.33 10.41 32.12
C LEU A 50 6.23 10.56 31.08
N VAL A 51 4.99 10.86 31.50
CA VAL A 51 3.84 10.96 30.60
C VAL A 51 4.05 12.06 29.55
N PRO A 52 4.47 13.31 29.87
CA PRO A 52 4.68 14.34 28.86
C PRO A 52 5.73 13.98 27.80
N PRO A 53 6.98 13.58 28.14
CA PRO A 53 7.96 13.23 27.11
C PRO A 53 7.57 11.97 26.33
N ALA A 54 6.94 10.97 26.97
CA ALA A 54 6.47 9.78 26.28
C ALA A 54 5.33 10.09 25.29
N THR A 55 4.44 11.02 25.63
CA THR A 55 3.34 11.46 24.75
C THR A 55 3.87 12.20 23.52
N LEU A 56 4.91 13.02 23.68
CA LEU A 56 5.60 13.66 22.55
C LEU A 56 6.27 12.63 21.63
N ALA A 57 6.99 11.66 22.19
CA ALA A 57 7.58 10.60 21.38
C ALA A 57 6.52 9.76 20.64
N ALA A 58 5.42 9.44 21.32
CA ALA A 58 4.30 8.70 20.73
C ALA A 58 3.62 9.46 19.58
N SER A 59 3.45 10.78 19.68
CA SER A 59 2.83 11.58 18.61
C SER A 59 3.73 11.67 17.37
N MET A 60 5.05 11.78 17.56
CA MET A 60 6.03 11.74 16.47
C MET A 60 6.02 10.38 15.78
N ALA A 61 6.03 9.29 16.55
CA ALA A 61 5.94 7.93 16.02
C ALA A 61 4.62 7.72 15.25
N ALA A 62 3.49 8.16 15.81
CA ALA A 62 2.18 8.06 15.15
C ALA A 62 2.16 8.82 13.81
N SER A 63 2.80 10.00 13.75
CA SER A 63 2.91 10.78 12.53
C SER A 63 3.76 10.09 11.45
N ALA A 64 4.90 9.52 11.84
CA ALA A 64 5.77 8.78 10.93
C ALA A 64 5.09 7.50 10.40
N ILE A 65 4.39 6.77 11.27
CA ILE A 65 3.62 5.57 10.90
C ILE A 65 2.46 5.93 9.96
N GLY A 66 1.76 7.05 10.22
CA GLY A 66 0.71 7.55 9.34
C GLY A 66 1.24 7.94 7.95
N ALA A 67 2.41 8.58 7.88
CA ALA A 67 3.06 8.89 6.61
C ALA A 67 3.45 7.60 5.84
N ALA A 68 3.97 6.59 6.54
CA ALA A 68 4.29 5.29 5.94
C ALA A 68 3.05 4.57 5.39
N GLU A 69 1.95 4.50 6.14
CA GLU A 69 0.67 3.96 5.65
C GLU A 69 0.19 4.69 4.39
N GLY A 70 0.26 6.03 4.38
CA GLY A 70 -0.14 6.84 3.23
C GLY A 70 0.70 6.55 1.99
N MET A 71 2.02 6.37 2.14
CA MET A 71 2.91 5.98 1.05
C MET A 71 2.58 4.57 0.54
N LEU A 72 2.41 3.59 1.43
CA LEU A 72 2.08 2.21 1.06
C LEU A 72 0.74 2.14 0.31
N THR A 73 -0.27 2.89 0.78
CA THR A 73 -1.58 2.97 0.12
C THR A 73 -1.47 3.58 -1.28
N ARG A 74 -0.64 4.61 -1.45
CA ARG A 74 -0.38 5.20 -2.76
C ARG A 74 0.34 4.22 -3.69
N SER A 75 1.39 3.57 -3.21
CA SER A 75 2.14 2.56 -3.98
C SER A 75 1.24 1.41 -4.43
N ALA A 76 0.37 0.90 -3.55
CA ALA A 76 -0.62 -0.11 -3.93
C ALA A 76 -1.53 0.35 -5.07
N ARG A 77 -2.02 1.60 -5.00
CA ARG A 77 -2.86 2.19 -6.05
C ARG A 77 -2.11 2.32 -7.37
N GLU A 78 -0.87 2.79 -7.34
CA GLU A 78 -0.03 2.92 -8.54
C GLU A 78 0.28 1.57 -9.18
N VAL A 79 0.60 0.54 -8.37
CA VAL A 79 0.83 -0.83 -8.86
C VAL A 79 -0.42 -1.39 -9.53
N ARG A 80 -1.63 -1.17 -8.97
CA ARG A 80 -2.89 -1.54 -9.65
C ARG A 80 -3.10 -0.75 -10.94
N GLY A 81 -2.75 0.52 -10.96
CA GLY A 81 -2.81 1.37 -12.15
C GLY A 81 -1.99 0.78 -13.28
N VAL A 82 -0.73 0.43 -13.01
CA VAL A 82 0.16 -0.21 -13.98
C VAL A 82 -0.41 -1.53 -14.52
N ALA A 83 -1.01 -2.36 -13.67
CA ALA A 83 -1.67 -3.59 -14.12
C ALA A 83 -2.81 -3.31 -15.11
N THR A 84 -3.62 -2.30 -14.80
CA THR A 84 -4.77 -1.89 -15.62
C THR A 84 -4.30 -1.33 -16.96
N ASP A 85 -3.29 -0.46 -16.95
CA ASP A 85 -2.74 0.16 -18.14
C ASP A 85 -2.12 -0.88 -19.07
N MET A 86 -1.41 -1.85 -18.51
CA MET A 86 -0.81 -2.92 -19.30
C MET A 86 -1.86 -3.82 -19.95
N ALA A 87 -2.92 -4.18 -19.23
CA ALA A 87 -4.01 -4.97 -19.78
C ALA A 87 -4.72 -4.24 -20.94
N ALA A 88 -4.91 -2.92 -20.82
CA ALA A 88 -5.47 -2.10 -21.90
C ALA A 88 -4.57 -2.09 -23.15
N VAL A 89 -3.26 -1.90 -22.97
CA VAL A 89 -2.29 -1.92 -24.07
C VAL A 89 -2.26 -3.30 -24.75
N GLU A 90 -2.31 -4.39 -24.00
CA GLU A 90 -2.36 -5.74 -24.58
C GLU A 90 -3.63 -5.96 -25.42
N ASP A 91 -4.80 -5.51 -24.95
CA ASP A 91 -6.05 -5.62 -25.72
C ASP A 91 -6.00 -4.78 -27.00
N ASP A 92 -5.49 -3.53 -26.93
CA ASP A 92 -5.31 -2.66 -28.09
C ASP A 92 -4.42 -3.30 -29.16
N ILE A 93 -3.31 -3.92 -28.74
CA ILE A 93 -2.39 -4.64 -29.64
C ILE A 93 -3.10 -5.84 -30.29
N VAL A 94 -3.83 -6.63 -29.51
CA VAL A 94 -4.58 -7.79 -30.02
C VAL A 94 -5.64 -7.36 -31.04
N GLN A 95 -6.36 -6.26 -30.77
CA GLN A 95 -7.35 -5.72 -31.69
C GLN A 95 -6.70 -5.21 -32.98
N ALA A 96 -5.58 -4.49 -32.89
CA ALA A 96 -4.84 -4.00 -34.05
C ALA A 96 -4.32 -5.15 -34.92
N VAL A 97 -3.76 -6.20 -34.32
CA VAL A 97 -3.29 -7.40 -35.05
C VAL A 97 -4.46 -8.08 -35.77
N ARG A 98 -5.59 -8.31 -35.08
CA ARG A 98 -6.79 -8.91 -35.69
C ARG A 98 -7.36 -8.08 -36.85
N ALA A 99 -7.29 -6.75 -36.74
CA ALA A 99 -7.73 -5.85 -37.81
C ALA A 99 -6.84 -5.97 -39.04
N LEU A 100 -5.52 -6.06 -38.84
CA LEU A 100 -4.56 -6.30 -39.93
C LEU A 100 -4.77 -7.66 -40.59
N GLU A 101 -4.94 -8.73 -39.82
CA GLU A 101 -5.22 -10.08 -40.34
C GLU A 101 -6.48 -10.11 -41.22
N LYS A 102 -7.54 -9.40 -40.82
CA LYS A 102 -8.77 -9.28 -41.61
C LYS A 102 -8.62 -8.46 -42.89
N GLY A 103 -7.66 -7.54 -42.96
CA GLY A 103 -7.41 -6.73 -44.16
C GLY A 103 -6.47 -7.40 -45.18
N LEU A 104 -5.76 -8.45 -44.75
CA LEU A 104 -4.81 -9.22 -45.56
C LEU A 104 -5.39 -10.53 -46.13
N GLY A 105 -6.59 -10.94 -45.70
CA GLY A 105 -7.37 -12.05 -46.24
C GLY A 105 -8.57 -11.57 -47.03
#